data_AF-A0AAN1VRU3-F1
#
_entry.id   AF-A0AAN1VRU3-F1
#
_cell.length_a   1.000
_cell.length_b   1.000
_cell.length_c   1.000
_cell.angle_alpha   90.00
_cell.angle_beta   90.00
_cell.angle_gamma   90.00
#
_symmetry.space_group_name_H-M   'P 1'
#
loop_
_entity.id
_entity.type
_entity.pdbx_description
1 polymer ?
#
loop_
_entity_poly.entity_id
_entity_poly.type
_entity_poly.pdbx_seq_one_letter_code
_entity_poly.pdbx_strand_id
1 'polypeptide(L)'
;MRFKKSSWIISLTSLLVSILLTIIQKDFSLTALSDNLFLFTLFFLIIGGFLWVFSSGFFDNFQRSFKKRNKKTKTEGMKLSEVGRSSFRFWLEPAGILLLLSLLTLLLAIF
;
A
#
# COMPACT_ATOMS: atom_id res chain seq x y z
N MET A 1 -4.54 -3.22 18.72
CA MET A 1 -3.79 -2.91 17.47
C MET A 1 -2.75 -1.83 17.80
N ARG A 2 -1.44 -2.13 17.75
CA ARG A 2 -0.39 -1.11 17.96
C ARG A 2 -0.02 -0.52 16.60
N PHE A 3 -0.65 0.59 16.23
CA PHE A 3 -0.27 1.36 15.05
C PHE A 3 1.20 1.79 15.19
N LYS A 4 2.04 1.45 14.22
CA LYS A 4 3.42 1.95 14.22
C LYS A 4 3.36 3.44 13.90
N LYS A 5 4.05 4.28 14.70
CA LYS A 5 4.13 5.73 14.49
C LYS A 5 4.50 6.11 13.03
N SER A 6 5.23 5.23 12.35
CA SER A 6 5.64 5.42 10.95
C SER A 6 4.47 5.41 9.94
N SER A 7 3.44 4.59 10.12
CA SER A 7 2.29 4.53 9.18
C SER A 7 1.49 5.84 9.16
N TRP A 8 1.38 6.50 10.32
CA TRP A 8 0.73 7.80 10.46
C TRP A 8 1.52 8.91 9.78
N ILE A 9 2.85 8.92 9.92
CA ILE A 9 3.71 9.92 9.28
C ILE A 9 3.59 9.85 7.76
N ILE A 10 3.54 8.64 7.19
CA ILE A 10 3.44 8.46 5.73
C ILE A 10 2.07 8.93 5.21
N SER A 11 1.00 8.62 5.95
CA SER A 11 -0.35 9.09 5.61
C SER A 11 -0.45 10.61 5.71
N LEU A 12 0.16 11.23 6.73
CA LEU A 12 0.20 12.67 6.89
C LEU A 12 1.02 13.35 5.79
N THR A 13 2.14 12.74 5.39
CA THR A 13 3.01 13.30 4.34
C THR A 13 2.32 13.24 2.97
N SER A 14 1.67 12.12 2.64
CA SER A 14 0.90 11.99 1.40
C SER A 14 -0.30 12.93 1.34
N LEU A 15 -0.94 13.20 2.48
CA LEU A 15 -1.93 14.27 2.60
C LEU A 15 -1.38 15.65 2.28
N LEU A 16 -0.26 16.02 2.92
CA LEU A 16 0.38 17.32 2.69
C LEU A 16 0.80 17.49 1.23
N VAL A 17 1.35 16.45 0.61
CA VAL A 17 1.70 16.44 -0.81
C VAL A 17 0.46 16.59 -1.70
N SER A 18 -0.64 15.90 -1.38
CA SER A 18 -1.90 16.03 -2.13
C SER A 18 -2.44 17.46 -2.06
N ILE A 19 -2.42 18.08 -0.88
CA ILE A 19 -2.85 19.49 -0.70
C ILE A 19 -1.95 20.44 -1.50
N LEU A 20 -0.63 20.25 -1.44
CA LEU A 20 0.34 21.03 -2.22
C LEU A 20 0.11 20.91 -3.73
N LEU A 21 -0.17 19.71 -4.24
CA LEU A 21 -0.48 19.49 -5.66
C LEU A 21 -1.76 20.21 -6.07
N THR A 22 -2.81 20.15 -5.26
CA THR A 22 -4.08 20.86 -5.54
C THR A 22 -3.88 22.38 -5.54
N ILE A 23 -3.04 22.94 -4.65
CA ILE A 23 -2.67 24.36 -4.64
C ILE A 23 -1.97 24.77 -5.94
N ILE A 24 -1.00 23.96 -6.40
CA ILE A 24 -0.22 24.25 -7.62
C ILE A 24 -1.12 24.18 -8.87
N GLN A 25 -2.06 23.23 -8.89
CA GLN A 25 -3.00 23.04 -10.00
C GLN A 25 -4.08 24.14 -10.07
N LYS A 26 -4.20 25.02 -9.06
CA LYS A 26 -5.20 26.10 -8.94
C LYS A 26 -6.68 25.66 -8.95
N ASP A 27 -6.96 24.38 -9.13
CA ASP A 27 -8.29 23.79 -8.97
C ASP A 27 -8.53 23.36 -7.52
N PHE A 28 -8.84 24.34 -6.67
CA PHE A 28 -9.25 24.10 -5.29
C PHE A 28 -10.68 23.53 -5.24
N SER A 29 -10.82 22.28 -5.66
CA SER A 29 -12.04 21.50 -5.53
C SER A 29 -11.82 20.35 -4.56
N LEU A 30 -12.84 20.07 -3.73
CA LEU A 30 -12.86 18.89 -2.87
C LEU A 30 -12.77 17.59 -3.68
N THR A 31 -13.30 17.59 -4.91
CA THR A 31 -13.18 16.47 -5.85
C THR A 31 -11.73 16.23 -6.26
N ALA A 32 -11.00 17.29 -6.64
CA ALA A 32 -9.60 17.19 -7.04
C ALA A 32 -8.71 16.70 -5.88
N LEU A 33 -9.01 17.10 -4.64
CA LEU A 33 -8.33 16.59 -3.45
C LEU A 33 -8.63 15.09 -3.23
N SER A 34 -9.88 14.67 -3.41
CA SER A 34 -10.27 13.26 -3.28
C SER A 34 -9.58 12.38 -4.32
N ASP A 35 -9.50 12.83 -5.57
CA ASP A 35 -8.84 12.10 -6.67
C ASP A 35 -7.34 11.94 -6.41
N ASN A 36 -6.66 13.00 -5.97
CA ASN A 36 -5.24 12.93 -5.61
C ASN A 36 -4.99 11.96 -4.45
N LEU A 37 -5.81 12.01 -3.40
CA LEU A 37 -5.74 11.06 -2.28
C LEU A 37 -6.02 9.62 -2.71
N PHE A 38 -6.94 9.43 -3.65
CA PHE A 38 -7.25 8.12 -4.21
C PHE A 38 -6.07 7.54 -5.00
N LEU A 39 -5.34 8.36 -5.76
CA LEU A 39 -4.15 7.90 -6.48
C LEU A 39 -3.05 7.42 -5.52
N PHE A 40 -2.80 8.14 -4.43
CA PHE A 40 -1.87 7.68 -3.40
C PHE A 40 -2.35 6.39 -2.74
N THR A 41 -3.64 6.32 -2.42
CA THR A 41 -4.27 5.10 -1.91
C THR A 41 -4.00 3.92 -2.81
N LEU A 42 -4.24 4.07 -4.13
CA LEU A 42 -4.06 3.03 -5.12
C LEU A 42 -2.61 2.51 -5.14
N PHE A 43 -1.63 3.41 -5.09
CA PHE A 43 -0.22 3.04 -5.01
C PHE A 43 0.09 2.16 -3.78
N PHE A 44 -0.33 2.59 -2.59
CA PHE A 44 -0.11 1.82 -1.37
C PHE A 44 -0.90 0.51 -1.36
N LEU A 45 -2.13 0.50 -1.89
CA LEU A 45 -2.99 -0.67 -1.97
C LEU A 45 -2.41 -1.73 -2.91
N ILE A 46 -1.89 -1.32 -4.07
CA ILE A 46 -1.25 -2.25 -5.02
C ILE A 46 -0.07 -2.94 -4.32
N ILE A 47 0.87 -2.16 -3.76
CA ILE A 47 2.07 -2.73 -3.13
C ILE A 47 1.71 -3.57 -1.89
N GLY A 48 0.82 -3.06 -1.05
CA GLY A 48 0.33 -3.78 0.14
C GLY A 48 -0.40 -5.07 -0.22
N GLY A 49 -1.23 -5.06 -1.26
CA GLY A 49 -1.94 -6.22 -1.79
C GLY A 49 -0.98 -7.27 -2.33
N PHE A 50 0.02 -6.88 -3.12
CA PHE A 50 1.07 -7.79 -3.57
C PHE A 50 1.83 -8.40 -2.39
N LEU A 51 2.26 -7.59 -1.42
CA LEU A 51 2.95 -8.09 -0.22
C LEU A 51 2.08 -9.00 0.64
N TRP A 52 0.77 -8.76 0.68
CA TRP A 52 -0.18 -9.62 1.36
C TRP A 52 -0.29 -10.98 0.66
N VAL A 53 -0.36 -10.99 -0.68
CA VAL A 53 -0.30 -12.24 -1.47
C VAL A 53 1.05 -12.95 -1.27
N PHE A 54 2.17 -12.23 -1.22
CA PHE A 54 3.48 -12.82 -0.86
C PHE A 54 3.43 -13.46 0.54
N SER A 55 2.84 -12.78 1.53
CA SER A 55 2.72 -13.26 2.91
C SER A 55 1.91 -14.55 3.06
N SER A 56 1.02 -14.85 2.10
CA SER A 56 0.19 -16.06 2.10
C SER A 56 0.96 -17.36 1.83
N GLY A 57 2.19 -17.27 1.32
CA GLY A 57 2.99 -18.43 0.93
C GLY A 57 2.73 -18.94 -0.49
N PHE A 58 1.90 -18.24 -1.29
CA PHE A 58 1.70 -18.53 -2.71
C PHE A 58 3.03 -18.63 -3.46
N PHE A 59 3.89 -17.62 -3.30
CA PHE A 59 5.19 -17.59 -3.96
C PHE A 59 6.21 -18.58 -3.40
N ASP A 60 6.09 -18.96 -2.13
CA ASP A 60 6.91 -20.03 -1.54
C ASP A 60 6.58 -21.39 -2.18
N ASN A 61 5.30 -21.64 -2.50
CA ASN A 61 4.88 -22.82 -3.24
C ASN A 61 5.39 -22.81 -4.68
N PHE A 62 5.42 -21.65 -5.34
CA PHE A 62 6.07 -21.50 -6.66
C PHE A 62 7.57 -21.78 -6.58
N GLN A 63 8.27 -21.20 -5.60
CA GLN A 63 9.68 -21.46 -5.37
C GLN A 63 9.95 -22.94 -5.11
N ARG A 64 9.12 -23.60 -4.30
CA ARG A 64 9.23 -25.04 -4.02
C ARG A 64 9.03 -25.87 -5.30
N SER A 65 8.06 -25.50 -6.14
CA SER A 65 7.78 -26.18 -7.42
C SER A 65 8.93 -26.02 -8.41
N PHE A 66 9.54 -24.83 -8.48
CA PHE A 66 10.72 -24.56 -9.30
C PHE A 66 11.97 -25.30 -8.79
N LYS A 67 12.24 -25.29 -7.48
CA LYS A 67 13.35 -26.05 -6.87
C LYS A 67 13.19 -27.55 -7.08
N LYS A 68 11.97 -28.09 -7.04
CA LYS A 68 11.71 -29.51 -7.32
C LYS A 68 12.06 -29.90 -8.76
N ARG A 69 11.90 -28.97 -9.72
CA ARG A 69 12.32 -29.17 -11.12
C ARG A 69 13.84 -28.94 -11.30
N ASN A 70 14.41 -27.95 -10.63
CA ASN A 70 15.84 -27.64 -10.68
C ASN A 70 16.58 -28.21 -9.45
N LYS A 71 16.96 -29.50 -9.51
CA LYS A 71 17.70 -30.22 -8.46
C LYS A 71 19.07 -29.61 -8.05
N LYS A 72 19.52 -28.51 -8.69
CA LYS A 72 20.85 -27.91 -8.50
C LYS A 72 20.92 -26.82 -7.41
N THR A 73 19.80 -26.31 -6.89
CA THR A 73 19.82 -25.20 -5.92
C THR A 73 19.59 -25.69 -4.48
N LYS A 74 20.68 -26.14 -3.84
CA LYS A 74 20.74 -26.57 -2.43
C LYS A 74 20.75 -25.40 -1.41
N THR A 75 20.57 -24.17 -1.85
CA THR A 75 20.55 -23.02 -0.95
C THR A 75 19.17 -22.86 -0.32
N GLU A 76 19.14 -22.86 1.01
CA GLU A 76 18.02 -22.41 1.84
C GLU A 76 17.84 -20.90 1.65
N GLY A 77 17.35 -20.52 0.47
CA GLY A 77 16.99 -19.14 0.15
C GLY A 77 15.86 -18.67 1.07
N MET A 78 15.94 -17.41 1.48
CA MET A 78 14.95 -16.71 2.29
C MET A 78 13.53 -16.89 1.70
N LYS A 79 12.57 -17.23 2.55
CA LYS A 79 11.16 -17.39 2.15
C LYS A 79 10.57 -16.02 1.85
N LEU A 80 9.98 -15.86 0.67
CA LEU A 80 9.31 -14.62 0.27
C LEU A 80 8.12 -14.30 1.17
N SER A 81 7.47 -15.32 1.74
CA SER A 81 6.39 -15.14 2.72
C SER A 81 6.83 -14.43 4.00
N GLU A 82 8.08 -14.56 4.40
CA GLU A 82 8.61 -13.94 5.63
C GLU A 82 8.82 -12.43 5.45
N VAL A 83 9.31 -12.03 4.27
CA VAL A 83 9.39 -10.62 3.85
C VAL A 83 7.99 -10.03 3.68
N GLY A 84 7.08 -10.77 3.03
CA GLY A 84 5.69 -10.36 2.88
C GLY A 84 5.00 -10.13 4.22
N ARG A 85 5.13 -11.06 5.18
CA ARG A 85 4.49 -10.99 6.51
C ARG A 85 4.93 -9.79 7.35
N SER A 86 6.20 -9.40 7.28
CA SER A 86 6.71 -8.27 8.06
C SER A 86 6.34 -6.92 7.43
N SER A 87 6.26 -6.85 6.11
CA SER A 87 6.09 -5.60 5.38
C SER A 87 4.65 -5.30 4.93
N PHE A 88 3.77 -6.29 4.71
CA PHE A 88 2.45 -6.02 4.11
C PHE A 88 1.59 -5.05 4.93
N ARG A 89 1.58 -5.19 6.26
CA ARG A 89 0.79 -4.31 7.15
C ARG A 89 1.24 -2.86 7.07
N PHE A 90 2.54 -2.63 6.93
CA PHE A 90 3.09 -1.28 6.81
C PHE A 90 2.58 -0.55 5.56
N TRP A 91 2.32 -1.28 4.48
CA TRP A 91 1.80 -0.72 3.23
C TRP A 91 0.26 -0.65 3.19
N LEU A 92 -0.43 -1.63 3.80
CA LEU A 92 -1.90 -1.67 3.84
C LEU A 92 -2.52 -0.68 4.84
N GLU A 93 -1.86 -0.41 5.96
CA GLU A 93 -2.33 0.57 6.95
C GLU A 93 -2.54 1.98 6.37
N PRO A 94 -1.54 2.63 5.73
CA PRO A 94 -1.72 3.94 5.12
C PRO A 94 -2.71 3.90 3.96
N ALA A 95 -2.77 2.80 3.19
CA ALA A 95 -3.77 2.63 2.14
C ALA A 95 -5.20 2.73 2.70
N GLY A 96 -5.50 2.04 3.81
CA GLY A 96 -6.82 2.10 4.43
C GLY A 96 -7.18 3.49 4.95
N ILE A 97 -6.23 4.19 5.57
CA ILE A 97 -6.43 5.55 6.09
C ILE A 97 -6.68 6.54 4.94
N LEU A 98 -5.86 6.50 3.90
CA LEU A 98 -5.98 7.38 2.74
C LEU A 98 -7.28 7.10 1.97
N LEU A 99 -7.70 5.83 1.87
CA LEU A 99 -8.96 5.45 1.24
C LEU A 99 -10.16 6.03 1.97
N LEU A 100 -10.21 5.87 3.30
CA LEU A 100 -11.29 6.45 4.11
C LEU A 100 -11.35 7.97 3.95
N LEU A 101 -10.20 8.62 3.94
CA LEU A 101 -10.12 10.07 3.81
C LEU A 101 -10.50 10.56 2.40
N SER A 102 -10.11 9.84 1.36
CA SER A 102 -10.55 10.07 -0.02
C SER A 102 -12.07 9.94 -0.16
N LEU A 103 -12.67 8.91 0.44
CA LEU A 103 -14.13 8.76 0.44
C LEU A 103 -14.86 9.85 1.23
N LEU A 104 -14.34 10.24 2.39
CA LEU A 104 -14.91 11.34 3.19
C LEU A 104 -14.87 12.66 2.43
N THR A 105 -13.74 12.97 1.77
CA THR A 105 -13.60 14.19 0.96
C THR A 105 -14.51 14.17 -0.27
N LEU A 106 -14.69 13.01 -0.91
CA LEU A 106 -15.64 12.85 -2.02
C LEU A 106 -17.08 13.07 -1.54
N LEU A 107 -17.45 12.50 -0.39
CA LEU A 107 -18.80 12.62 0.16
C LEU A 107 -19.13 14.08 0.52
N LEU A 108 -18.16 14.80 1.08
CA LEU A 108 -18.25 16.25 1.32
C LEU A 108 -18.28 17.08 0.03
N ALA A 109 -17.74 16.58 -1.09
CA ALA A 109 -17.79 17.27 -2.37
C ALA A 109 -19.15 17.12 -3.07
N ILE A 110 -19.89 16.04 -2.76
CA ILE A 110 -21.19 15.72 -3.35
C ILE A 110 -22.35 16.42 -2.61
N PHE A 111 -22.18 16.69 -1.30
CA PHE A 111 -23.12 17.45 -0.48
C PHE A 111 -22.96 18.95 -0.65
#